data_AF-A0A6B3HIC4-F1
#
_entry.id   AF-A0A6B3HIC4-F1
#
_cell.length_a   1.000
_cell.length_b   1.000
_cell.length_c   1.000
_cell.angle_alpha   90.00
_cell.angle_beta   90.00
_cell.angle_gamma   90.00
#
_symmetry.space_group_name_H-M   'P 1'
#
loop_
_entity.id
_entity.type
_entity.pdbx_description
1 polymer ?
#
loop_
_entity_poly.entity_id
_entity_poly.type
_entity_poly.pdbx_seq_one_letter_code
_entity_poly.pdbx_strand_id
1 'polypeptide(L)'
;LAHGFGELSGFVLLLYSALWWGWLVIRTGGLEAVITLHAANNLLAFGLAAGFGELASTETAADAPWQAMVVEFVFAPLYCLVVAWMAKRRGVERVSP
;
A
#
# COMPACT_ATOMS: atom_id res chain seq x y z
N LEU A 1 -10.03 8.73 27.57
CA LEU A 1 -10.42 7.68 26.61
C LEU A 1 -9.28 7.55 25.62
N ALA A 2 -8.61 6.40 25.58
CA ALA A 2 -7.38 6.26 24.81
C ALA A 2 -7.65 6.45 23.30
N HIS A 3 -7.16 7.55 22.74
CA HIS A 3 -7.01 7.77 21.31
C HIS A 3 -5.74 7.03 20.85
N GLY A 4 -5.82 6.00 20.00
CA GLY A 4 -4.55 5.51 19.44
C GLY A 4 -4.44 4.14 18.77
N PHE A 5 -5.54 3.41 18.53
CA PHE A 5 -5.43 2.18 17.75
C PHE A 5 -5.96 2.32 16.32
N GLY A 6 -6.88 3.26 16.02
CA GLY A 6 -7.54 3.28 14.71
C GLY A 6 -8.56 2.15 14.57
N GLU A 7 -9.16 2.00 13.40
CA GLU A 7 -10.19 0.99 13.15
C GLU A 7 -9.58 -0.39 12.86
N LEU A 8 -10.27 -1.46 13.31
CA LEU A 8 -9.86 -2.84 13.01
C LEU A 8 -9.75 -3.09 11.49
N SER A 9 -10.67 -2.52 10.71
CA SER A 9 -10.66 -2.50 9.25
C SER A 9 -9.36 -1.91 8.71
N GLY A 10 -8.93 -0.75 9.23
CA GLY A 10 -7.69 -0.11 8.82
C GLY A 10 -6.46 -0.94 9.17
N PHE A 11 -6.43 -1.60 10.33
CA PHE A 11 -5.33 -2.53 10.64
C PHE A 11 -5.27 -3.74 9.71
N VAL A 12 -6.42 -4.35 9.43
CA VAL A 12 -6.50 -5.48 8.51
C VAL A 12 -6.06 -5.07 7.11
N LEU A 13 -6.47 -3.89 6.65
CA LEU A 13 -6.01 -3.27 5.40
C LEU A 13 -4.49 -3.16 5.39
N LEU A 14 -3.89 -2.54 6.41
CA LEU A 14 -2.44 -2.32 6.48
C LEU A 14 -1.65 -3.64 6.53
N LEU A 15 -2.08 -4.60 7.35
CA LEU A 15 -1.45 -5.91 7.44
C LEU A 15 -1.55 -6.67 6.12
N TYR A 16 -2.72 -6.68 5.50
CA TYR A 16 -2.95 -7.36 4.21
C TYR A 16 -2.06 -6.77 3.11
N SER A 17 -1.97 -5.45 3.03
CA SER A 17 -1.10 -4.74 2.09
C SER A 17 0.37 -5.10 2.31
N ALA A 18 0.81 -5.09 3.58
CA ALA A 18 2.19 -5.41 3.95
C ALA A 18 2.59 -6.84 3.54
N LEU A 19 1.68 -7.81 3.67
CA LEU A 19 1.93 -9.19 3.23
C LEU A 19 2.16 -9.27 1.72
N TRP A 20 1.34 -8.59 0.93
CA TRP A 20 1.48 -8.55 -0.54
C TRP A 20 2.75 -7.82 -0.98
N TRP A 21 3.07 -6.70 -0.35
CA TRP A 21 4.27 -5.94 -0.65
C TRP A 21 5.53 -6.71 -0.27
N GLY A 22 5.54 -7.35 0.91
CA GLY A 22 6.63 -8.24 1.33
C GLY A 22 6.83 -9.39 0.35
N TRP A 23 5.75 -10.04 -0.08
CA TRP A 23 5.82 -11.06 -1.13
C TRP A 23 6.42 -10.52 -2.44
N LEU A 24 6.01 -9.33 -2.88
CA LEU A 24 6.51 -8.72 -4.11
C LEU A 24 8.01 -8.42 -4.03
N VAL A 25 8.49 -7.91 -2.89
CA VAL A 25 9.91 -7.65 -2.64
C VAL A 25 10.72 -8.95 -2.74
N ILE A 26 10.29 -10.01 -2.06
CA ILE A 26 10.95 -11.33 -2.14
C ILE A 26 10.93 -11.85 -3.59
N ARG A 27 9.81 -11.65 -4.31
CA ARG A 27 9.62 -12.18 -5.66
C ARG A 27 10.43 -11.46 -6.73
N THR A 28 10.63 -10.15 -6.57
CA THR A 28 11.36 -9.28 -7.51
C THR A 28 12.82 -9.08 -7.11
N GLY A 29 13.16 -9.31 -5.84
CA GLY A 29 14.49 -9.12 -5.29
C GLY A 29 14.86 -7.65 -5.05
N GLY A 30 13.89 -6.72 -5.05
CA GLY A 30 14.13 -5.29 -4.89
C GLY A 30 12.97 -4.55 -4.21
N LEU A 31 13.25 -3.37 -3.67
CA LEU A 31 12.27 -2.54 -2.94
C LEU A 31 11.60 -1.47 -3.82
N GLU A 32 12.15 -1.19 -4.99
CA GLU A 32 11.77 -0.05 -5.85
C GLU A 32 10.27 -0.01 -6.16
N ALA A 33 9.68 -1.15 -6.54
CA ALA A 33 8.27 -1.23 -6.89
C ALA A 33 7.34 -0.91 -5.71
N VAL A 34 7.72 -1.30 -4.49
CA VAL A 34 6.95 -1.03 -3.27
C VAL A 34 7.16 0.41 -2.81
N ILE A 35 8.40 0.92 -2.86
CA ILE A 35 8.69 2.33 -2.55
C ILE A 35 7.91 3.26 -3.48
N THR A 36 7.93 2.97 -4.79
CA THR A 36 7.20 3.76 -5.79
C THR A 36 5.70 3.76 -5.51
N LEU A 37 5.11 2.58 -5.27
CA LEU A 37 3.69 2.48 -4.93
C LEU A 37 3.36 3.23 -3.63
N HIS A 38 4.18 3.06 -2.60
CA HIS A 38 3.97 3.71 -1.32
C HIS A 38 4.04 5.24 -1.44
N ALA A 39 5.03 5.76 -2.15
CA ALA A 39 5.14 7.19 -2.43
C ALA A 39 3.94 7.70 -3.24
N ALA A 40 3.48 6.95 -4.25
CA ALA A 40 2.29 7.30 -5.03
C ALA A 40 1.02 7.31 -4.17
N ASN A 41 0.82 6.31 -3.31
CA ASN A 41 -0.32 6.23 -2.39
C ASN A 41 -0.34 7.44 -1.44
N ASN A 42 0.81 7.80 -0.85
CA ASN A 42 0.93 8.97 0.02
C ASN A 42 0.68 10.27 -0.74
N LEU A 43 1.26 10.42 -1.94
CA LEU A 43 1.06 11.61 -2.75
C LEU A 43 -0.41 11.81 -3.11
N LEU A 44 -1.12 10.74 -3.47
CA LEU A 44 -2.56 10.78 -3.73
C LEU A 44 -3.35 11.13 -2.46
N ALA A 45 -3.04 10.48 -1.33
CA ALA A 45 -3.71 10.75 -0.06
C ALA A 45 -3.56 12.22 0.37
N PHE A 46 -2.33 12.74 0.39
CA PHE A 46 -2.07 14.13 0.75
C PHE A 46 -2.59 15.12 -0.29
N GLY A 47 -2.54 14.77 -1.58
CA GLY A 47 -3.11 15.60 -2.65
C GLY A 47 -4.62 15.74 -2.53
N LEU A 48 -5.34 14.66 -2.21
CA LEU A 48 -6.77 14.70 -1.95
C LEU A 48 -7.08 15.49 -0.67
N ALA A 49 -6.34 15.25 0.41
CA ALA A 49 -6.49 16.01 1.65
C ALA A 49 -6.27 17.52 1.41
N ALA A 50 -5.28 17.90 0.60
CA ALA A 50 -5.08 19.29 0.18
C ALA A 50 -6.26 19.84 -0.61
N GLY A 51 -6.80 19.07 -1.56
CA GLY A 51 -7.93 19.47 -2.39
C GLY A 51 -9.25 19.65 -1.62
N PHE A 52 -9.46 18.85 -0.57
CA PHE A 52 -10.65 18.91 0.28
C PHE A 52 -10.48 19.75 1.56
N GLY A 53 -9.29 20.32 1.80
CA GLY A 53 -9.04 21.15 2.99
C GLY A 53 -8.82 20.35 4.29
N GLU A 54 -8.45 19.08 4.17
CA GLU A 54 -8.30 18.12 5.28
C GLU A 54 -6.85 17.93 5.74
N LEU A 55 -5.92 18.80 5.34
CA LEU A 55 -4.50 18.70 5.70
C LEU A 55 -4.22 18.83 7.20
N ALA A 56 -5.12 19.46 7.95
CA ALA A 56 -5.01 19.60 9.40
C ALA A 56 -5.61 18.40 10.18
N SER A 57 -6.11 17.38 9.47
CA SER A 57 -6.65 16.18 10.12
C SER A 57 -5.56 15.40 10.84
N THR A 58 -5.95 14.75 11.93
CA THR A 58 -5.07 13.85 12.69
C THR A 58 -5.39 12.38 12.40
N GLU A 59 -6.22 12.12 11.39
CA GLU A 59 -6.56 10.77 10.96
C GLU A 59 -5.35 10.10 10.30
N THR A 60 -5.26 8.80 10.49
CA THR A 60 -4.20 7.96 9.97
C THR A 60 -4.78 6.99 8.94
N ALA A 61 -3.90 6.30 8.21
CA ALA A 61 -4.35 5.21 7.32
C ALA A 61 -5.09 4.08 8.08
N ALA A 62 -4.88 3.94 9.39
CA ALA A 62 -5.60 2.98 10.22
C ALA A 62 -7.05 3.42 10.52
N ASP A 63 -7.38 4.69 10.31
CA ASP A 63 -8.74 5.22 10.46
C ASP A 63 -9.54 5.15 9.15
N ALA A 64 -8.96 4.53 8.11
CA ALA A 64 -9.63 4.38 6.82
C ALA A 64 -10.93 3.57 6.92
N PRO A 65 -11.99 3.99 6.21
CA PRO A 65 -13.28 3.32 6.26
C PRO A 65 -13.17 1.89 5.69
N TRP A 66 -14.00 0.97 6.18
CA TRP A 66 -13.96 -0.46 5.77
C TRP A 66 -14.09 -0.69 4.25
N GLN A 67 -14.70 0.24 3.51
CA GLN A 67 -14.77 0.21 2.06
C GLN A 67 -13.36 0.25 1.42
N ALA A 68 -12.43 1.01 2.01
CA ALA A 68 -11.04 1.04 1.55
C ALA A 68 -10.37 -0.33 1.69
N MET A 69 -10.69 -1.08 2.75
CA MET A 69 -10.18 -2.45 2.94
C MET A 69 -10.68 -3.40 1.83
N VAL A 70 -11.94 -3.28 1.42
CA VAL A 70 -12.50 -4.08 0.32
C VAL A 70 -11.80 -3.76 -1.02
N VAL A 71 -11.51 -2.48 -1.27
CA VAL A 71 -10.75 -2.06 -2.45
C VAL A 71 -9.33 -2.63 -2.39
N GLU A 72 -8.67 -2.57 -1.23
CA GLU A 72 -7.31 -3.08 -1.06
C GLU A 72 -7.20 -4.59 -1.27
N PHE A 73 -8.22 -5.36 -0.86
CA PHE A 73 -8.30 -6.80 -1.13
C PHE A 73 -8.26 -7.16 -2.61
N VAL A 74 -8.60 -6.23 -3.49
CA VAL A 74 -8.52 -6.40 -4.93
C VAL A 74 -7.27 -5.74 -5.49
N PHE A 75 -6.97 -4.51 -5.06
CA PHE A 75 -5.90 -3.72 -5.64
C PHE A 75 -4.50 -4.27 -5.33
N ALA A 76 -4.21 -4.61 -4.06
CA ALA A 76 -2.90 -5.16 -3.65
C ALA A 76 -2.50 -6.42 -4.45
N PRO A 77 -3.32 -7.48 -4.51
CA PRO A 77 -2.97 -8.66 -5.29
C PRO A 77 -2.81 -8.33 -6.77
N LEU A 78 -3.72 -7.55 -7.36
CA LEU A 78 -3.63 -7.21 -8.78
C LEU A 78 -2.33 -6.47 -9.11
N TYR A 79 -1.98 -5.43 -8.35
CA TYR A 79 -0.74 -4.70 -8.54
C TYR A 79 0.47 -5.62 -8.41
N CYS A 80 0.56 -6.38 -7.31
CA CYS A 80 1.69 -7.26 -7.06
C CYS A 80 1.84 -8.34 -8.14
N LEU A 81 0.75 -8.95 -8.59
CA LEU A 81 0.77 -9.97 -9.64
C LEU A 81 1.20 -9.38 -10.99
N VAL A 82 0.68 -8.20 -11.36
CA VAL A 82 1.04 -7.50 -12.60
C VAL A 82 2.52 -7.10 -12.60
N VAL A 83 3.02 -6.53 -11.50
CA VAL A 83 4.44 -6.15 -11.39
C VAL A 83 5.34 -7.38 -11.40
N ALA A 84 5.00 -8.44 -10.67
CA ALA A 84 5.77 -9.69 -10.68
C ALA A 84 5.81 -10.32 -12.09
N TRP A 85 4.71 -10.25 -12.84
CA TRP A 85 4.65 -10.70 -14.22
C TRP A 85 5.51 -9.84 -15.15
N MET A 86 5.47 -8.51 -15.02
CA MET A 86 6.31 -7.60 -15.80
C MET A 86 7.80 -7.82 -15.50
N ALA A 87 8.17 -7.94 -14.23
CA ALA A 87 9.55 -8.20 -13.80
C ALA A 87 10.08 -9.52 -14.40
N LYS A 88 9.25 -10.58 -14.39
CA LYS A 88 9.58 -11.86 -15.05
C LYS A 88 9.78 -11.69 -16.56
N ARG A 89 8.91 -10.93 -17.23
CA ARG A 89 9.00 -10.72 -18.69
C ARG A 89 10.18 -9.86 -19.12
N ARG A 90 10.58 -8.89 -18.30
CA ARG A 90 11.67 -7.96 -18.58
C ARG A 90 13.04 -8.47 -18.15
N GLY A 91 13.11 -9.66 -17.55
CA GLY A 91 14.38 -10.25 -17.10
C GLY A 91 15.07 -9.42 -16.02
N VAL A 92 14.29 -8.75 -15.17
CA VAL A 92 14.83 -7.93 -14.07
C VAL A 92 15.70 -8.84 -13.21
N GLU A 93 16.99 -8.52 -13.13
CA GLU A 93 17.94 -9.27 -12.31
C GLU A 93 17.56 -9.10 -10.84
N ARG A 94 17.57 -10.23 -10.12
CA ARG A 94 17.35 -10.21 -8.68
C ARG A 94 18.63 -9.68 -8.05
N VAL A 95 18.53 -8.52 -7.40
CA VAL A 95 19.65 -7.94 -6.65
C VAL A 95 19.78 -8.53 -5.23
N SER A 96 18.84 -9.39 -4.83
CA SER A 96 18.86 -10.12 -3.56
C SER A 96 19.24 -11.60 -3.78
N PRO A 97 20.11 -12.19 -2.92
CA PRO A 97 20.56 -13.60 -3.01
C PRO A 97 19.44 -14.64 -2.95
#